data_AF-A0A2V9AUY2-F1
#
_entry.id   AF-A0A2V9AUY2-F1
#
_cell.length_a   1.000
_cell.length_b   1.000
_cell.length_c   1.000
_cell.angle_alpha   90.00
_cell.angle_beta   90.00
_cell.angle_gamma   90.00
#
_symmetry.space_group_name_H-M   'P 1'
#
loop_
_entity.id
_entity.type
_entity.pdbx_description
1 polymer ?
#
loop_
_entity_poly.entity_id
_entity_poly.type
_entity_poly.pdbx_seq_one_letter_code
_entity_poly.pdbx_strand_id
1 'polypeptide(L)' 'MKKEKPIRKLLAANRSEIAIRIFRAANELGLRTVAIYSQEDRLALHRFKADEAYQVGAG' A
#
# COMPACT_ATOMS: atom_id res chain seq x y z
N MET A 1 -28.86 8.23 2.68
CA MET A 1 -28.00 7.84 1.54
C MET A 1 -26.54 8.02 1.95
N LYS A 2 -25.74 6.96 2.08
CA LYS A 2 -24.29 7.12 2.33
C LYS A 2 -23.65 7.63 1.04
N LYS A 3 -23.08 8.84 1.05
CA LYS A 3 -22.25 9.33 -0.07
C LYS A 3 -21.14 8.31 -0.33
N GLU A 4 -20.96 7.91 -1.59
CA GLU A 4 -19.83 7.06 -1.96
C GLU A 4 -18.52 7.73 -1.55
N LYS A 5 -17.59 6.95 -0.96
CA LYS A 5 -16.25 7.45 -0.68
C LYS A 5 -15.53 7.64 -2.02
N PRO A 6 -14.97 8.83 -2.32
CA PRO A 6 -14.33 9.10 -3.61
C PRO A 6 -13.11 8.20 -3.85
N ILE A 7 -12.44 7.78 -2.78
CA ILE A 7 -11.32 6.84 -2.81
C ILE A 7 -11.76 5.56 -2.11
N ARG A 8 -11.49 4.41 -2.75
CA ARG A 8 -11.81 3.06 -2.25
C ARG A 8 -10.56 2.21 -2.02
N LYS A 9 -9.52 2.45 -2.83
CA LYS A 9 -8.24 1.75 -2.80
C LYS A 9 -7.10 2.75 -3.06
N LEU A 10 -5.99 2.59 -2.36
CA LEU A 10 -4.83 3.48 -2.40
C LEU A 10 -3.55 2.67 -2.60
N LEU A 11 -2.72 3.07 -3.56
CA LEU A 11 -1.38 2.52 -3.79
C LEU A 11 -0.33 3.48 -3.20
N ALA A 12 0.61 2.96 -2.41
CA ALA A 12 1.76 3.74 -1.96
C ALA A 12 2.97 3.48 -2.87
N ALA A 13 3.30 4.45 -3.72
CA ALA A 13 4.48 4.41 -4.58
C ALA A 13 5.76 4.77 -3.79
N ASN A 14 6.02 4.00 -2.74
CA ASN A 14 7.13 4.19 -1.80
C ASN A 14 7.48 2.86 -1.11
N ARG A 15 8.53 2.85 -0.28
CA ARG A 15 9.00 1.69 0.50
C ARG A 15 9.13 2.01 1.98
N SER A 16 9.53 1.02 2.77
CA SER A 16 9.92 1.19 4.19
C SER A 16 8.83 1.84 5.06
N GLU A 17 9.21 2.66 6.03
CA GLU A 17 8.35 3.22 7.06
C GLU A 17 7.30 4.18 6.52
N ILE A 18 7.58 4.92 5.44
CA ILE A 18 6.61 5.86 4.86
C ILE A 18 5.47 5.10 4.19
N ALA A 19 5.76 4.02 3.45
CA ALA A 19 4.71 3.15 2.92
C ALA A 19 3.82 2.60 4.04
N ILE A 20 4.42 2.13 5.15
CA ILE A 20 3.69 1.64 6.32
C ILE A 20 2.83 2.73 6.97
N ARG A 21 3.33 3.96 7.09
CA ARG A 21 2.58 5.10 7.63
C ARG A 21 1.35 5.42 6.77
N ILE A 22 1.52 5.41 5.45
CA ILE A 22 0.41 5.61 4.49
C ILE A 22 -0.64 4.50 4.65
N PHE A 23 -0.22 3.23 4.75
CA PHE A 23 -1.14 2.11 4.89
C PHE A 23 -1.94 2.16 6.20
N ARG A 24 -1.32 2.60 7.31
CA ARG A 24 -2.02 2.80 8.59
C ARG A 24 -3.13 3.84 8.47
N ALA A 25 -2.81 5.02 7.93
CA ALA A 25 -3.81 6.07 7.71
C ALA A 25 -4.93 5.62 6.75
N ALA A 26 -4.57 4.94 5.66
CA ALA A 26 -5.54 4.40 4.71
C ALA A 26 -6.47 3.36 5.37
N ASN A 27 -5.93 2.48 6.22
CA ASN A 27 -6.69 1.48 6.95
C ASN A 27 -7.65 2.12 7.97
N GLU A 28 -7.22 3.15 8.70
CA GLU A 28 -8.06 3.94 9.62
C GLU A 28 -9.24 4.60 8.89
N LEU A 29 -9.04 5.00 7.63
CA LEU A 29 -10.09 5.54 6.76
C LEU A 29 -10.95 4.46 6.09
N GLY A 30 -10.66 3.18 6.32
CA GLY A 30 -11.33 2.03 5.73
C GLY A 30 -11.10 1.91 4.22
N LEU A 31 -9.91 2.27 3.74
CA LEU A 31 -9.46 2.12 2.36
C LEU A 31 -8.66 0.84 2.20
N ARG A 32 -8.78 0.20 1.03
CA ARG A 32 -7.89 -0.90 0.66
C ARG A 32 -6.52 -0.37 0.24
N THR A 33 -5.47 -1.13 0.50
CA THR A 33 -4.07 -0.70 0.32
C THR A 33 -3.31 -1.58 -0.66
N VAL A 34 -2.44 -0.97 -1.47
CA VAL A 34 -1.55 -1.66 -2.41
C VAL A 34 -0.11 -1.20 -2.21
N ALA A 35 0.80 -2.15 -2.02
CA ALA A 35 2.24 -1.90 -1.96
C ALA A 35 2.93 -2.25 -3.29
N ILE A 36 4.04 -1.55 -3.57
CA ILE A 36 5.01 -1.94 -4.59
C ILE A 36 6.35 -2.28 -3.93
N TYR A 37 7.12 -3.18 -4.52
CA TYR A 37 8.45 -3.56 -4.02
C TYR A 37 9.38 -3.97 -5.18
N SER A 38 10.69 -3.75 -5.03
CA SER A 38 11.69 -4.31 -5.94
C SER A 38 12.06 -5.75 -5.55
N GLN A 39 12.82 -6.46 -6.38
CA GLN A 39 13.28 -7.82 -6.06
C GLN A 39 14.11 -7.88 -4.77
N GLU A 40 14.90 -6.83 -4.50
CA GLU A 40 15.70 -6.66 -3.29
C GLU A 40 14.82 -6.46 -2.07
N ASP A 41 13.72 -5.72 -2.23
CA ASP A 41 12.72 -5.47 -1.18
C ASP A 41 11.68 -6.61 -1.01
N ARG A 42 11.88 -7.78 -1.63
CA ARG A 42 10.91 -8.90 -1.55
C ARG A 42 10.60 -9.35 -0.11
N LEU A 43 11.51 -9.14 0.83
CA LEU A 43 11.30 -9.45 2.26
C LEU A 43 11.06 -8.20 3.12
N ALA A 44 10.96 -7.02 2.51
CA ALA A 44 10.76 -5.78 3.23
C ALA A 44 9.39 -5.74 3.92
N LEU A 45 9.36 -5.15 5.12
CA LEU A 45 8.18 -5.18 5.98
C LEU A 45 6.95 -4.52 5.34
N HIS A 46 7.13 -3.44 4.57
CA HIS A 46 6.01 -2.70 3.99
C HIS A 46 5.18 -3.54 3.01
N ARG A 47 5.83 -4.50 2.31
CA ARG A 47 5.16 -5.45 1.42
C ARG A 47 4.05 -6.21 2.14
N PHE A 48 4.30 -6.64 3.39
CA PHE A 48 3.36 -7.44 4.18
C PHE A 48 2.37 -6.60 5.01
N LYS A 49 2.43 -5.26 4.89
CA LYS A 49 1.54 -4.34 5.62
C LYS A 49 0.41 -3.77 4.75
N ALA A 50 0.39 -4.07 3.46
CA ALA A 50 -0.71 -3.74 2.56
C ALA A 50 -1.61 -4.96 2.31
N ASP A 51 -2.84 -4.74 1.84
CA ASP A 51 -3.76 -5.81 1.47
C ASP A 51 -3.28 -6.60 0.24
N GLU A 52 -2.62 -5.90 -0.69
CA GLU A 52 -2.06 -6.45 -1.92
C GLU A 52 -0.65 -5.88 -2.14
N ALA A 53 0.26 -6.66 -2.74
CA ALA A 53 1.61 -6.19 -3.03
C ALA A 53 2.14 -6.77 -4.36
N TYR A 54 2.69 -5.90 -5.20
CA TYR A 54 3.18 -6.27 -6.54
C TYR A 54 4.66 -5.90 -6.71
N GLN A 55 5.41 -6.81 -7.33
CA GLN A 55 6.80 -6.53 -7.68
C GLN A 55 6.86 -5.56 -8.87
N VAL A 56 7.79 -4.61 -8.83
CA VAL A 56 8.03 -3.62 -9.91
C VAL A 56 9.51 -3.55 -10.25
N GLY A 57 9.83 -2.99 -11.43
CA GLY A 57 11.22 -2.73 -11.83
C GLY A 57 11.98 -3.95 -12.37
N ALA A 58 11.29 -4.96 -12.89
CA ALA A 58 11.91 -6.13 -13.54
C ALA A 58 12.34 -5.87 -15.01
N GLY A 59 12.68 -4.62 -15.33
CA GLY A 59 13.03 -4.18 -16.69
C GLY A 59 14.52 -4.22 -16.97
#